data_AF-A0A821XPJ4-F1
#
_entry.id   AF-A0A821XPJ4-F1
#
_cell.length_a   1.000
_cell.length_b   1.000
_cell.length_c   1.000
_cell.angle_alpha   90.00
_cell.angle_beta   90.00
_cell.angle_gamma   90.00
#
_symmetry.space_group_name_H-M   'P 1'
#
loop_
_entity.id
_entity.type
_entity.pdbx_description
1 polymer ?
#
loop_
_entity_poly.entity_id
_entity_poly.type
_entity_poly.pdbx_seq_one_letter_code
_entity_poly.pdbx_strand_id
1 'polypeptide(L)'
;MEHARPPGELAVEGGPAARANAWRKCRKQFEVFIIASGVSKRQRTQPKREEPVDEILPSTSGSGQRDEPLYDIGPHSSLIPQTDVYCQNFEFSGFIPLVNETYEKMRAVDPRLHDRLPLSMYTHAMATHLNLEILEVARKAGQNVLNLRTDAREILPDYQVVPQAIADYISHVAEVITQDGKEVRLNRPSQAIPQGPIMQNHIEISPSGTFGALNAENHNLYECYISPYVTSARITASQQRNQEYGPLPEELIPGNLVPNRNLLGFEDIDINTHGAAARLDGIVFPNDNTLEGRYRYSPLLHTRVYTILAEMKDRFKMLELRREQNPQGLNLQDRIKRRVTAVNLAFVESIGPVNDADIPLFLKTADVHSFGAQGSAVSNQANIETLHRRRVTQARGLCCLTEAGNAPGGWVATCNSNFNMAGIFGPVLHADYPQLRESHFSSRGPAGNRTNALTNFIDRNYYKVNR
;
A
#
# COMPACT_ATOMS: atom_id res chain seq x y z
N MET A 1 -15.96 26.20 31.03
CA MET A 1 -16.17 26.31 29.57
C MET A 1 -17.66 26.19 29.28
N GLU A 2 -18.40 27.31 29.29
CA GLU A 2 -19.86 27.33 29.06
C GLU A 2 -20.27 27.78 27.65
N HIS A 3 -19.31 28.04 26.75
CA HIS A 3 -19.60 28.64 25.45
C HIS A 3 -19.53 27.64 24.31
N ALA A 4 -20.52 26.74 24.24
CA ALA A 4 -20.91 26.04 23.00
C ALA A 4 -22.26 25.31 23.15
N ARG A 5 -23.23 25.86 23.89
CA ARG A 5 -24.60 25.36 23.74
C ARG A 5 -25.22 25.97 22.48
N PRO A 6 -25.85 25.18 21.61
CA PRO A 6 -26.63 25.74 20.51
C PRO A 6 -27.66 26.72 21.08
N PRO A 7 -27.94 27.85 20.41
CA PRO A 7 -28.98 28.76 20.87
C PRO A 7 -30.30 28.00 21.05
N GLY A 8 -31.07 28.29 22.11
CA GLY A 8 -32.36 27.63 22.40
C GLY A 8 -33.37 27.71 21.24
N GLU A 9 -33.12 28.57 20.25
CA GLU A 9 -33.85 28.71 19.00
C GLU A 9 -33.76 27.48 18.06
N LEU A 10 -32.79 26.56 18.27
CA LEU A 10 -32.74 25.27 17.56
C LEU A 10 -33.68 24.22 18.19
N ALA A 11 -34.22 24.49 19.38
CA ALA A 11 -35.20 23.64 20.06
C ALA A 11 -36.66 24.11 19.84
N VAL A 12 -36.93 24.78 18.71
CA VAL A 12 -38.25 25.36 18.42
C VAL A 12 -39.07 24.40 17.55
N GLU A 13 -40.27 24.07 18.02
CA GLU A 13 -41.35 23.52 17.21
C GLU A 13 -41.66 24.50 16.07
N GLY A 14 -41.28 24.12 14.85
CA GLY A 14 -41.45 24.95 13.67
C GLY A 14 -41.20 24.19 12.38
N GLY A 15 -41.95 24.54 11.34
CA GLY A 15 -41.86 23.92 10.02
C GLY A 15 -40.45 24.01 9.41
N PRO A 16 -40.15 23.23 8.37
CA PRO A 16 -38.81 23.13 7.75
C PRO A 16 -38.17 24.49 7.40
N ALA A 17 -38.97 25.48 6.99
CA ALA A 17 -38.50 26.82 6.65
C ALA A 17 -37.96 27.61 7.87
N ALA A 18 -38.57 27.47 9.05
CA ALA A 18 -38.12 28.13 10.27
C ALA A 18 -36.76 27.58 10.73
N ARG A 19 -36.60 26.25 10.65
CA ARG A 19 -35.33 25.56 10.96
C ARG A 19 -34.22 25.95 9.99
N ALA A 20 -34.52 26.06 8.70
CA ALA A 20 -33.55 26.53 7.70
C ALA A 20 -33.08 27.97 7.98
N ASN A 21 -33.98 28.86 8.40
CA ASN A 21 -33.63 30.23 8.76
C ASN A 21 -32.79 30.32 10.05
N ALA A 22 -33.11 29.51 11.07
CA ALA A 22 -32.31 29.42 12.30
C ALA A 22 -30.87 28.96 11.99
N TRP A 23 -30.72 27.95 11.12
CA TRP A 23 -29.41 27.48 10.67
C TRP A 23 -28.60 28.55 9.93
N ARG A 24 -29.23 29.35 9.06
CA ARG A 24 -28.56 30.46 8.36
C ARG A 24 -28.06 31.54 9.33
N LYS A 25 -28.84 31.87 10.37
CA LYS A 25 -28.43 32.83 11.41
C LYS A 25 -27.25 32.29 12.23
N CYS A 26 -27.32 31.03 12.66
CA CYS A 26 -26.25 30.39 13.42
C CYS A 26 -24.94 30.33 12.62
N ARG A 27 -25.02 30.00 11.32
CA ARG A 27 -23.85 29.98 10.43
C ARG A 27 -23.21 31.36 10.28
N LYS A 28 -24.01 32.43 10.13
CA LYS A 28 -23.47 33.80 10.06
C LYS A 28 -22.76 34.21 11.35
N GLN A 29 -23.30 33.86 12.52
CA GLN A 29 -22.65 34.15 13.80
C GLN A 29 -21.34 33.36 13.96
N PHE A 30 -21.32 32.11 13.50
CA PHE A 30 -20.11 31.29 13.51
C PHE A 30 -19.03 31.83 12.56
N GLU A 31 -19.40 32.31 11.37
CA GLU A 31 -18.45 32.95 10.45
C GLU A 31 -17.86 34.25 11.04
N VAL A 32 -18.67 35.06 11.74
CA VAL A 32 -18.16 36.24 12.47
C VAL A 32 -17.20 35.82 13.59
N PHE A 33 -17.49 34.75 14.32
CA PHE A 33 -16.60 34.19 15.32
C PHE A 33 -15.26 33.73 14.73
N ILE A 34 -15.27 33.02 13.59
CA ILE A 34 -14.06 32.58 12.87
C ILE A 34 -13.20 33.76 12.40
N ILE A 35 -13.84 34.86 11.98
CA ILE A 35 -13.15 36.08 11.55
C ILE A 35 -12.55 36.79 12.77
N ALA A 36 -13.30 36.91 13.86
CA ALA A 36 -12.84 37.55 15.10
C ALA A 36 -11.76 36.73 15.83
N SER A 37 -11.77 35.40 15.71
CA SER A 37 -10.78 34.50 16.31
C SER A 37 -9.44 34.47 15.58
N GLY A 38 -9.30 35.21 14.46
CA GLY A 38 -8.07 35.31 13.70
C GLY A 38 -7.66 34.02 12.94
N VAL A 39 -8.54 33.02 12.89
CA VAL A 39 -8.27 31.72 12.25
C VAL A 39 -8.34 31.81 10.72
N SER A 40 -8.99 32.84 10.17
CA SER A 40 -9.04 33.09 8.72
C SER A 40 -8.10 34.22 8.30
N LYS A 41 -7.00 33.89 7.60
CA LYS A 41 -6.18 34.87 6.88
C LYS A 41 -6.90 35.27 5.58
N ARG A 42 -7.61 36.40 5.61
CA ARG A 42 -8.09 37.05 4.37
C ARG A 42 -6.90 37.56 3.55
N GLN A 43 -6.81 37.14 2.28
CA GLN A 43 -6.01 37.83 1.27
C GLN A 43 -6.48 39.29 1.18
N ARG A 44 -5.50 40.20 1.27
CA ARG A 44 -5.68 41.65 1.22
C ARG A 44 -5.92 42.06 -0.24
N THR A 45 -7.17 42.26 -0.62
CA THR A 45 -7.55 42.88 -1.90
C THR A 45 -7.32 44.40 -1.81
N GLN A 46 -6.67 44.97 -2.82
CA GLN A 46 -6.43 46.41 -2.98
C GLN A 46 -7.74 47.20 -3.22
N PRO A 47 -7.76 48.52 -2.95
CA PRO A 47 -8.99 49.30 -2.97
C PRO A 47 -9.47 49.69 -4.38
N LYS A 48 -10.79 49.75 -4.47
CA LYS A 48 -11.71 49.94 -5.61
C LYS A 48 -11.63 51.38 -6.17
N ARG A 49 -11.70 51.54 -7.50
CA ARG A 49 -12.09 52.79 -8.19
C ARG A 49 -13.57 52.68 -8.60
N GLU A 50 -14.27 53.80 -8.51
CA GLU A 50 -15.73 53.99 -8.35
C GLU A 50 -16.63 53.51 -9.52
N GLU A 51 -17.88 53.16 -9.17
CA GLU A 51 -19.00 52.74 -10.03
C GLU A 51 -19.76 53.94 -10.64
N PRO A 52 -20.69 53.72 -11.59
CA PRO A 52 -22.09 53.76 -11.15
C PRO A 52 -22.94 52.58 -11.68
N VAL A 53 -23.62 51.89 -10.77
CA VAL A 53 -25.06 51.98 -10.41
C VAL A 53 -25.98 51.33 -11.45
N ASP A 54 -26.59 50.19 -11.08
CA ASP A 54 -28.05 50.12 -10.91
C ASP A 54 -28.49 48.85 -10.15
N GLU A 55 -29.62 49.01 -9.47
CA GLU A 55 -30.31 48.16 -8.50
C GLU A 55 -30.53 46.70 -8.98
N ILE A 56 -30.71 45.70 -8.11
CA ILE A 56 -32.04 45.24 -7.68
C ILE A 56 -31.94 44.24 -6.50
N LEU A 57 -32.93 44.37 -5.61
CA LEU A 57 -33.34 43.54 -4.46
C LEU A 57 -33.58 42.04 -4.76
N PRO A 58 -33.73 41.17 -3.73
CA PRO A 58 -33.35 39.78 -3.81
C PRO A 58 -34.47 38.78 -4.18
N SER A 59 -34.01 37.65 -4.73
CA SER A 59 -34.52 36.28 -4.57
C SER A 59 -35.76 35.85 -5.35
N THR A 60 -35.52 35.12 -6.43
CA THR A 60 -36.02 33.74 -6.61
C THR A 60 -35.03 32.97 -7.47
N SER A 61 -34.42 31.92 -6.91
CA SER A 61 -33.50 31.02 -7.60
C SER A 61 -34.25 30.18 -8.64
N GLY A 62 -34.28 30.71 -9.85
CA GLY A 62 -34.43 29.97 -11.09
C GLY A 62 -33.51 30.64 -12.12
N SER A 63 -32.38 30.02 -12.44
CA SER A 63 -31.53 30.42 -13.57
C SER A 63 -30.73 29.17 -13.94
N GLY A 64 -31.02 28.49 -15.05
CA GLY A 64 -31.14 29.10 -16.37
C GLY A 64 -29.73 29.16 -16.93
N GLN A 65 -29.46 28.34 -17.95
CA GLN A 65 -28.22 28.32 -18.71
C GLN A 65 -27.77 29.77 -18.94
N ARG A 66 -26.59 30.12 -18.40
CA ARG A 66 -25.89 31.28 -18.94
C ARG A 66 -25.23 30.79 -20.22
N ASP A 67 -25.82 31.18 -21.34
CA ASP A 67 -25.14 31.26 -22.63
C ASP A 67 -23.94 32.19 -22.42
N GLU A 68 -22.80 31.61 -22.06
CA GLU A 68 -21.53 32.21 -22.42
C GLU A 68 -21.44 32.19 -23.95
N PRO A 69 -21.02 33.28 -24.60
CA PRO A 69 -20.98 33.33 -26.04
C PRO A 69 -20.07 32.22 -26.54
N LEU A 70 -20.64 31.29 -27.31
CA LEU A 70 -19.89 30.29 -28.06
C LEU A 70 -18.79 31.04 -28.83
N TYR A 71 -17.54 30.81 -28.44
CA TYR A 71 -16.45 30.94 -29.39
C TYR A 71 -16.60 29.78 -30.38
N ASP A 72 -17.43 30.03 -31.39
CA ASP A 72 -17.57 29.19 -32.57
C ASP A 72 -16.32 29.41 -33.45
N ILE A 73 -15.19 28.90 -32.97
CA ILE A 73 -13.92 28.88 -33.69
C ILE A 73 -13.55 27.41 -33.94
N GLY A 74 -14.16 26.81 -34.97
CA GLY A 74 -13.71 25.55 -35.55
C GLY A 74 -14.11 24.28 -34.80
N PRO A 75 -13.80 23.08 -35.36
CA PRO A 75 -14.42 21.80 -35.02
C PRO A 75 -13.97 21.19 -33.67
N HIS A 76 -13.45 21.99 -32.74
CA HIS A 76 -12.91 21.52 -31.47
C HIS A 76 -13.91 21.81 -30.36
N SER A 77 -14.86 20.89 -30.19
CA SER A 77 -15.72 20.83 -29.00
C SER A 77 -14.86 20.76 -27.75
N SER A 78 -15.03 21.72 -26.84
CA SER A 78 -14.59 21.67 -25.43
C SER A 78 -13.16 21.14 -25.21
N LEU A 79 -12.20 22.06 -25.04
CA LEU A 79 -10.91 21.72 -24.44
C LEU A 79 -11.14 21.26 -23.00
N ILE A 80 -11.25 19.95 -22.78
CA ILE A 80 -11.13 19.39 -21.44
C ILE A 80 -9.64 19.56 -21.07
N PRO A 81 -9.29 20.32 -20.02
CA PRO A 81 -7.91 20.40 -19.58
C PRO A 81 -7.45 18.98 -19.21
N GLN A 82 -6.63 18.38 -20.07
CA GLN A 82 -5.97 17.13 -19.77
C GLN A 82 -4.90 17.45 -18.73
N THR A 83 -5.15 17.08 -17.48
CA THR A 83 -4.17 17.24 -16.41
C THR A 83 -3.21 16.07 -16.51
N ASP A 84 -1.93 16.33 -16.73
CA ASP A 84 -0.91 15.29 -16.70
C ASP A 84 -0.82 14.71 -15.29
N VAL A 85 -1.12 13.42 -15.15
CA VAL A 85 -0.96 12.69 -13.89
C VAL A 85 0.26 11.78 -14.01
N TYR A 86 1.23 11.95 -13.12
CA TYR A 86 2.41 11.08 -13.05
C TYR A 86 2.15 9.92 -12.12
N CYS A 87 2.58 8.73 -12.54
CA CYS A 87 2.19 7.48 -11.94
C CYS A 87 3.40 6.52 -11.96
N GLN A 88 3.73 5.89 -10.83
CA GLN A 88 4.82 4.93 -10.69
C GLN A 88 4.35 3.57 -10.15
N ASN A 89 4.90 2.49 -10.69
CA ASN A 89 4.51 1.11 -10.38
C ASN A 89 5.30 0.56 -9.20
N PHE A 90 4.72 0.04 -8.12
CA PHE A 90 5.50 -0.59 -7.05
C PHE A 90 5.66 -2.12 -7.20
N GLU A 91 6.73 -2.63 -6.59
CA GLU A 91 7.15 -4.04 -6.55
C GLU A 91 7.51 -4.38 -5.09
N PHE A 92 6.80 -5.33 -4.48
CA PHE A 92 6.84 -5.59 -3.02
C PHE A 92 7.54 -6.90 -2.63
N SER A 93 8.22 -7.60 -3.53
CA SER A 93 8.94 -8.84 -3.19
C SER A 93 10.14 -8.64 -2.27
N GLY A 94 10.57 -7.39 -2.05
CA GLY A 94 11.52 -7.04 -0.98
C GLY A 94 10.94 -7.09 0.43
N PHE A 95 9.61 -7.11 0.56
CA PHE A 95 8.93 -7.02 1.85
C PHE A 95 8.92 -8.33 2.65
N ILE A 96 8.57 -9.47 2.04
CA ILE A 96 8.58 -10.78 2.72
C ILE A 96 9.96 -11.10 3.34
N PRO A 97 11.09 -10.87 2.66
CA PRO A 97 12.42 -11.09 3.23
C PRO A 97 12.72 -10.15 4.40
N LEU A 98 12.32 -8.88 4.32
CA LEU A 98 12.45 -7.94 5.42
C LEU A 98 11.68 -8.41 6.66
N VAL A 99 10.46 -8.90 6.45
CA VAL A 99 9.63 -9.49 7.50
C VAL A 99 10.33 -10.72 8.10
N ASN A 100 10.74 -11.68 7.28
CA ASN A 100 11.39 -12.91 7.75
C ASN A 100 12.69 -12.62 8.51
N GLU A 101 13.57 -11.76 7.98
CA GLU A 101 14.82 -11.41 8.66
C GLU A 101 14.55 -10.66 9.97
N THR A 102 13.60 -9.72 9.98
CA THR A 102 13.20 -9.02 11.23
C THR A 102 12.70 -10.02 12.27
N TYR A 103 11.97 -11.05 11.85
CA TYR A 103 11.50 -12.11 12.72
C TYR A 103 12.65 -12.97 13.28
N GLU A 104 13.57 -13.44 12.43
CA GLU A 104 14.73 -14.23 12.89
C GLU A 104 15.63 -13.43 13.83
N LYS A 105 15.76 -12.14 13.56
CA LYS A 105 16.42 -11.15 14.41
C LYS A 105 15.76 -11.04 15.79
N MET A 106 14.42 -11.03 15.87
CA MET A 106 13.67 -11.11 17.12
C MET A 106 13.83 -12.47 17.82
N ARG A 107 13.80 -13.57 17.06
CA ARG A 107 13.98 -14.93 17.57
C ARG A 107 15.39 -15.16 18.14
N ALA A 108 16.42 -14.53 17.59
CA ALA A 108 17.78 -14.60 18.14
C ALA A 108 17.87 -14.00 19.56
N VAL A 109 17.00 -13.04 19.88
CA VAL A 109 16.89 -12.43 21.21
C VAL A 109 15.92 -13.20 22.12
N ASP A 110 14.86 -13.77 21.55
CA ASP A 110 13.90 -14.63 22.24
C ASP A 110 13.76 -15.98 21.51
N PRO A 111 14.58 -16.99 21.84
CA PRO A 111 14.57 -18.27 21.12
C PRO A 111 13.22 -18.99 21.15
N ARG A 112 12.38 -18.70 22.14
CA ARG A 112 11.03 -19.28 22.29
C ARG A 112 9.97 -18.54 21.47
N LEU A 113 10.36 -17.52 20.69
CA LEU A 113 9.42 -16.73 19.90
C LEU A 113 8.57 -17.60 18.97
N HIS A 114 9.18 -18.59 18.31
CA HIS A 114 8.49 -19.48 17.37
C HIS A 114 7.37 -20.32 17.99
N ASP A 115 7.41 -20.59 19.31
CA ASP A 115 6.32 -21.25 20.03
C ASP A 115 5.16 -20.30 20.37
N ARG A 116 5.42 -19.00 20.41
CA ARG A 116 4.48 -17.99 20.89
C ARG A 116 3.86 -17.21 19.72
N LEU A 117 4.67 -16.94 18.71
CA LEU A 117 4.37 -16.17 17.52
C LEU A 117 4.92 -16.94 16.31
N PRO A 118 4.17 -17.91 15.77
CA PRO A 118 4.55 -18.60 14.53
C PRO A 118 4.83 -17.58 13.40
N LEU A 119 5.82 -17.88 12.55
CA LEU A 119 6.27 -16.96 11.50
C LEU A 119 5.14 -16.65 10.53
N SER A 120 4.31 -17.63 10.14
CA SER A 120 3.17 -17.39 9.25
C SER A 120 2.20 -16.33 9.77
N MET A 121 1.90 -16.33 11.08
CA MET A 121 1.04 -15.33 11.71
C MET A 121 1.67 -13.94 11.64
N TYR A 122 2.96 -13.84 11.97
CA TYR A 122 3.69 -12.59 11.91
C TYR A 122 3.75 -12.06 10.48
N THR A 123 4.08 -12.90 9.50
CA THR A 123 4.14 -12.52 8.09
C THR A 123 2.80 -12.03 7.57
N HIS A 124 1.71 -12.72 7.88
CA HIS A 124 0.38 -12.30 7.45
C HIS A 124 -0.05 -10.97 8.08
N ALA A 125 0.22 -10.74 9.38
CA ALA A 125 -0.10 -9.47 10.02
C ALA A 125 0.67 -8.29 9.42
N MET A 126 1.97 -8.47 9.12
CA MET A 126 2.78 -7.42 8.49
C MET A 126 2.36 -7.18 7.03
N ALA A 127 2.03 -8.25 6.29
CA ALA A 127 1.50 -8.14 4.93
C ALA A 127 0.13 -7.45 4.90
N THR A 128 -0.71 -7.65 5.91
CA THR A 128 -2.00 -6.96 6.04
C THR A 128 -1.79 -5.45 6.14
N HIS A 129 -0.85 -5.00 6.98
CA HIS A 129 -0.51 -3.57 7.08
C HIS A 129 -0.06 -2.98 5.74
N LEU A 130 0.86 -3.64 5.04
CA LEU A 130 1.33 -3.17 3.73
C LEU A 130 0.17 -3.08 2.73
N ASN A 131 -0.66 -4.11 2.66
CA ASN A 131 -1.78 -4.19 1.73
C ASN A 131 -2.85 -3.10 1.98
N LEU A 132 -3.15 -2.81 3.24
CA LEU A 132 -4.05 -1.74 3.63
C LEU A 132 -3.44 -0.36 3.35
N GLU A 133 -2.12 -0.20 3.50
CA GLU A 133 -1.44 1.05 3.15
C GLU A 133 -1.46 1.32 1.64
N ILE A 134 -1.19 0.30 0.81
CA ILE A 134 -1.30 0.40 -0.65
C ILE A 134 -2.71 0.84 -1.06
N LEU A 135 -3.73 0.24 -0.43
CA LEU A 135 -5.14 0.58 -0.65
C LEU A 135 -5.44 2.04 -0.25
N GLU A 136 -4.95 2.47 0.90
CA GLU A 136 -5.20 3.80 1.44
C GLU A 136 -4.49 4.89 0.61
N VAL A 137 -3.26 4.66 0.17
CA VAL A 137 -2.52 5.55 -0.74
C VAL A 137 -3.28 5.70 -2.05
N ALA A 138 -3.75 4.60 -2.65
CA ALA A 138 -4.56 4.63 -3.86
C ALA A 138 -5.88 5.41 -3.66
N ARG A 139 -6.55 5.22 -2.52
CA ARG A 139 -7.78 5.93 -2.16
C ARG A 139 -7.55 7.43 -2.00
N LYS A 140 -6.49 7.85 -1.28
CA LYS A 140 -6.10 9.26 -1.10
C LYS A 140 -5.73 9.93 -2.43
N ALA A 141 -5.15 9.19 -3.35
CA ALA A 141 -4.85 9.64 -4.72
C ALA A 141 -6.10 9.78 -5.62
N GLY A 142 -7.30 9.50 -5.10
CA GLY A 142 -8.58 9.61 -5.82
C GLY A 142 -8.91 8.41 -6.70
N GLN A 143 -8.17 7.29 -6.59
CA GLN A 143 -8.55 6.05 -7.27
C GLN A 143 -9.81 5.51 -6.60
N ASN A 144 -10.84 5.19 -7.38
CA ASN A 144 -12.07 4.62 -6.83
C ASN A 144 -11.82 3.16 -6.42
N VAL A 145 -11.30 2.96 -5.21
CA VAL A 145 -10.98 1.63 -4.69
C VAL A 145 -12.08 1.15 -3.76
N LEU A 146 -12.75 0.06 -4.17
CA LEU A 146 -13.81 -0.61 -3.39
C LEU A 146 -14.93 0.34 -2.91
N ASN A 147 -15.09 1.52 -3.53
CA ASN A 147 -15.99 2.60 -3.09
C ASN A 147 -15.86 2.97 -1.60
N LEU A 148 -14.67 2.80 -1.02
CA LEU A 148 -14.43 3.08 0.39
C LEU A 148 -14.52 4.59 0.67
N ARG A 149 -15.36 4.96 1.65
CA ARG A 149 -15.50 6.34 2.12
C ARG A 149 -14.63 6.66 3.33
N THR A 150 -14.26 5.63 4.09
CA THR A 150 -13.46 5.73 5.31
C THR A 150 -12.06 5.14 5.10
N ASP A 151 -11.19 5.32 6.10
CA ASP A 151 -9.83 4.78 6.08
C ASP A 151 -9.87 3.25 6.12
N ALA A 152 -9.21 2.60 5.15
CA ALA A 152 -9.20 1.14 5.04
C ALA A 152 -8.59 0.46 6.27
N ARG A 153 -7.74 1.16 7.03
CA ARG A 153 -7.10 0.65 8.25
C ARG A 153 -8.01 0.68 9.47
N GLU A 154 -9.24 1.18 9.35
CA GLU A 154 -10.21 1.13 10.43
C GLU A 154 -10.54 -0.30 10.88
N ILE A 155 -10.33 -1.31 10.01
CA ILE A 155 -10.48 -2.72 10.33
C ILE A 155 -9.45 -3.22 11.34
N LEU A 156 -8.29 -2.57 11.43
CA LEU A 156 -7.23 -2.94 12.37
C LEU A 156 -7.63 -2.52 13.80
N PRO A 157 -7.17 -3.24 14.83
CA PRO A 157 -7.51 -2.92 16.22
C PRO A 157 -6.93 -1.56 16.64
N ASP A 158 -7.48 -1.01 17.72
CA ASP A 158 -7.11 0.32 18.23
C ASP A 158 -5.66 0.41 18.73
N TYR A 159 -5.11 -0.72 19.18
CA TYR A 159 -3.71 -0.84 19.59
C TYR A 159 -2.97 -1.77 18.63
N GLN A 160 -1.89 -1.25 18.05
CA GLN A 160 -1.05 -1.98 17.10
C GLN A 160 0.41 -1.76 17.47
N VAL A 161 1.23 -2.78 17.22
CA VAL A 161 2.67 -2.70 17.41
C VAL A 161 3.33 -3.28 16.16
N VAL A 162 4.20 -2.48 15.54
CA VAL A 162 4.91 -2.86 14.31
C VAL A 162 6.40 -2.60 14.51
N PRO A 163 7.30 -3.53 14.17
CA PRO A 163 8.74 -3.28 14.21
C PRO A 163 9.12 -2.09 13.33
N GLN A 164 10.01 -1.23 13.83
CA GLN A 164 10.33 0.04 13.17
C GLN A 164 10.85 -0.16 11.74
N ALA A 165 11.65 -1.20 11.48
CA ALA A 165 12.15 -1.50 10.14
C ALA A 165 11.02 -1.77 9.13
N ILE A 166 9.96 -2.47 9.55
CA ILE A 166 8.78 -2.76 8.72
C ILE A 166 7.92 -1.50 8.57
N ALA A 167 7.73 -0.76 9.65
CA ALA A 167 6.98 0.50 9.61
C ALA A 167 7.64 1.52 8.69
N ASP A 168 8.97 1.62 8.73
CA ASP A 168 9.77 2.45 7.82
C ASP A 168 9.53 2.02 6.37
N TYR A 169 9.65 0.72 6.03
CA TYR A 169 9.34 0.23 4.68
C TYR A 169 7.94 0.66 4.21
N ILE A 170 6.92 0.41 5.03
CA ILE A 170 5.52 0.73 4.69
C ILE A 170 5.34 2.24 4.48
N SER A 171 6.04 3.07 5.26
CA SER A 171 5.97 4.54 5.13
C SER A 171 6.53 5.08 3.81
N HIS A 172 7.33 4.31 3.10
CA HIS A 172 7.85 4.68 1.78
C HIS A 172 6.88 4.36 0.63
N VAL A 173 5.80 3.61 0.91
CA VAL A 173 4.67 3.46 -0.02
C VAL A 173 3.88 4.76 0.01
N ALA A 174 4.32 5.74 -0.78
CA ALA A 174 3.77 7.08 -0.78
C ALA A 174 3.91 7.73 -2.16
N GLU A 175 3.18 8.83 -2.34
CA GLU A 175 3.38 9.76 -3.44
C GLU A 175 4.78 10.39 -3.35
N VAL A 176 5.43 10.55 -4.49
CA VAL A 176 6.77 11.13 -4.60
C VAL A 176 6.65 12.54 -5.13
N ILE A 177 7.50 13.43 -4.64
CA ILE A 177 7.66 14.76 -5.22
C ILE A 177 9.03 14.78 -5.91
N THR A 178 9.04 15.02 -7.21
CA THR A 178 10.28 15.17 -8.00
C THR A 178 11.03 16.45 -7.62
N GLN A 179 12.28 16.58 -8.07
CA GLN A 179 13.10 17.78 -7.80
C GLN A 179 12.46 19.07 -8.34
N ASP A 180 11.67 18.98 -9.41
CA ASP A 180 10.91 20.08 -10.01
C ASP A 180 9.51 20.28 -9.40
N GLY A 181 9.21 19.61 -8.27
CA GLY A 181 7.98 19.82 -7.50
C GLY A 181 6.74 19.11 -8.04
N LYS A 182 6.89 18.15 -8.97
CA LYS A 182 5.77 17.39 -9.53
C LYS A 182 5.45 16.17 -8.68
N GLU A 183 4.17 15.91 -8.51
CA GLU A 183 3.66 14.76 -7.77
C GLU A 183 3.59 13.51 -8.67
N VAL A 184 4.30 12.46 -8.27
CA VAL A 184 4.23 11.12 -8.86
C VAL A 184 3.44 10.23 -7.92
N ARG A 185 2.26 9.82 -8.39
CA ARG A 185 1.33 8.99 -7.65
C ARG A 185 1.69 7.51 -7.78
N LEU A 186 1.18 6.71 -6.86
CA LEU A 186 1.19 5.26 -6.99
C LEU A 186 0.30 4.84 -8.17
N ASN A 187 0.90 4.21 -9.18
CA ASN A 187 0.17 3.43 -10.16
C ASN A 187 -0.07 2.03 -9.61
N ARG A 188 -1.32 1.75 -9.29
CA ARG A 188 -1.72 0.45 -8.81
C ARG A 188 -2.77 -0.11 -9.76
N PRO A 189 -2.54 -1.26 -10.39
CA PRO A 189 -3.53 -1.87 -11.27
C PRO A 189 -4.79 -2.17 -10.47
N SER A 190 -5.95 -2.03 -11.11
CA SER A 190 -7.22 -2.46 -10.54
C SER A 190 -7.20 -3.96 -10.18
N GLN A 191 -6.47 -4.76 -10.96
CA GLN A 191 -6.28 -6.20 -10.73
C GLN A 191 -5.46 -6.52 -9.48
N ALA A 192 -4.69 -5.56 -8.95
CA ALA A 192 -3.95 -5.73 -7.69
C ALA A 192 -4.83 -5.52 -6.44
N ILE A 193 -6.14 -5.26 -6.61
CA ILE A 193 -7.11 -5.36 -5.52
C ILE A 193 -7.45 -6.84 -5.31
N PRO A 194 -7.25 -7.41 -4.11
CA PRO A 194 -7.70 -8.76 -3.82
C PRO A 194 -9.21 -8.88 -4.05
N GLN A 195 -9.61 -9.94 -4.75
CA GLN A 195 -11.00 -10.20 -5.11
C GLN A 195 -11.76 -10.79 -3.93
N GLY A 196 -13.08 -10.60 -3.90
CA GLY A 196 -13.96 -11.41 -3.06
C GLY A 196 -14.09 -12.82 -3.63
N PRO A 197 -14.92 -13.68 -3.02
CA PRO A 197 -15.11 -15.02 -3.55
C PRO A 197 -15.89 -14.92 -4.86
N ILE A 198 -15.51 -15.73 -5.84
CA ILE A 198 -16.23 -15.86 -7.10
C ILE A 198 -17.00 -17.18 -7.07
N MET A 199 -18.32 -17.09 -7.20
CA MET A 199 -19.23 -18.22 -7.25
C MET A 199 -19.71 -18.43 -8.69
N GLN A 200 -19.60 -19.65 -9.19
CA GLN A 200 -20.20 -20.08 -10.47
C GLN A 200 -21.12 -21.26 -10.20
N ASN A 201 -22.40 -21.13 -10.53
CA ASN A 201 -23.42 -22.17 -10.28
C ASN A 201 -23.46 -22.65 -8.81
N HIS A 202 -23.28 -21.74 -7.85
CA HIS A 202 -23.19 -22.04 -6.40
C HIS A 202 -21.93 -22.83 -5.98
N ILE A 203 -20.97 -23.02 -6.88
CA ILE A 203 -19.66 -23.60 -6.58
C ILE A 203 -18.66 -22.45 -6.49
N GLU A 204 -17.86 -22.42 -5.43
CA GLU A 204 -16.75 -21.47 -5.33
C GLU A 204 -15.67 -21.84 -6.33
N ILE A 205 -15.37 -20.93 -7.26
CA ILE A 205 -14.30 -21.11 -8.26
C ILE A 205 -13.05 -20.30 -7.92
N SER A 206 -13.17 -19.32 -7.02
CA SER A 206 -12.02 -18.55 -6.52
C SER A 206 -12.33 -18.04 -5.12
N PRO A 207 -11.48 -18.32 -4.12
CA PRO A 207 -11.65 -17.79 -2.78
C PRO A 207 -11.28 -16.30 -2.71
N SER A 208 -11.72 -15.66 -1.63
CA SER A 208 -11.36 -14.28 -1.31
C SER A 208 -9.87 -14.11 -1.07
N GLY A 209 -9.34 -12.94 -1.42
CA GLY A 209 -7.94 -12.58 -1.18
C GLY A 209 -6.97 -13.00 -2.27
N THR A 210 -7.47 -13.62 -3.34
CA THR A 210 -6.70 -13.91 -4.55
C THR A 210 -6.76 -12.73 -5.51
N PHE A 211 -5.88 -12.70 -6.51
CA PHE A 211 -5.97 -11.80 -7.67
C PHE A 211 -6.64 -12.47 -8.89
N GLY A 212 -7.31 -13.61 -8.67
CA GLY A 212 -7.86 -14.49 -9.71
C GLY A 212 -6.88 -15.58 -10.17
N ALA A 213 -7.33 -16.41 -11.11
CA ALA A 213 -6.55 -17.53 -11.67
C ALA A 213 -5.32 -17.04 -12.44
N LEU A 214 -4.18 -17.70 -12.23
CA LEU A 214 -2.92 -17.35 -12.90
C LEU A 214 -3.04 -17.52 -14.41
N ASN A 215 -2.50 -16.56 -15.15
CA ASN A 215 -2.39 -16.62 -16.61
C ASN A 215 -1.28 -15.67 -17.09
N ALA A 216 -1.06 -15.63 -18.40
CA ALA A 216 -0.02 -14.81 -19.01
C ALA A 216 -0.18 -13.30 -18.71
N GLU A 217 -1.40 -12.82 -18.42
CA GLU A 217 -1.69 -11.40 -18.21
C GLU A 217 -1.51 -10.97 -16.74
N ASN A 218 -1.70 -11.89 -15.78
CA ASN A 218 -1.78 -11.55 -14.36
C ASN A 218 -0.76 -12.25 -13.46
N HIS A 219 0.04 -13.20 -13.94
CA HIS A 219 1.02 -13.91 -13.10
C HIS A 219 2.00 -12.94 -12.41
N ASN A 220 2.39 -11.87 -13.11
CA ASN A 220 3.26 -10.82 -12.56
C ASN A 220 2.67 -10.12 -11.32
N LEU A 221 1.35 -10.12 -11.13
CA LEU A 221 0.74 -9.56 -9.92
C LEU A 221 1.15 -10.36 -8.68
N TYR A 222 1.15 -11.69 -8.77
CA TYR A 222 1.53 -12.58 -7.67
C TYR A 222 3.02 -12.56 -7.36
N GLU A 223 3.82 -11.98 -8.25
CA GLU A 223 5.26 -11.81 -8.08
C GLU A 223 5.63 -10.41 -7.57
N CYS A 224 4.72 -9.44 -7.72
CA CYS A 224 4.95 -8.04 -7.34
C CYS A 224 4.13 -7.62 -6.12
N TYR A 225 2.99 -8.26 -5.86
CA TYR A 225 2.06 -7.94 -4.78
C TYR A 225 1.81 -9.19 -3.94
N ILE A 226 1.71 -8.99 -2.62
CA ILE A 226 1.48 -10.09 -1.69
C ILE A 226 -0.02 -10.35 -1.62
N SER A 227 -0.46 -11.49 -2.16
CA SER A 227 -1.84 -11.93 -2.04
C SER A 227 -2.18 -12.25 -0.57
N PRO A 228 -3.24 -11.64 0.00
CA PRO A 228 -3.73 -12.01 1.33
C PRO A 228 -4.11 -13.48 1.43
N TYR A 229 -4.63 -14.08 0.36
CA TYR A 229 -4.93 -15.51 0.33
C TYR A 229 -3.68 -16.35 0.58
N VAL A 230 -2.60 -16.13 -0.17
CA VAL A 230 -1.37 -16.93 -0.10
C VAL A 230 -0.80 -16.95 1.32
N THR A 231 -0.68 -15.79 1.95
CA THR A 231 -0.18 -15.70 3.34
C THR A 231 -1.15 -16.31 4.36
N SER A 232 -2.46 -16.20 4.15
CA SER A 232 -3.48 -16.85 5.00
C SER A 232 -3.51 -18.38 4.81
N ALA A 233 -3.25 -18.88 3.60
CA ALA A 233 -3.25 -20.30 3.28
C ALA A 233 -2.12 -21.02 4.03
N ARG A 234 -0.95 -20.40 4.15
CA ARG A 234 0.16 -20.90 4.98
C ARG A 234 -0.24 -21.08 6.45
N ILE A 235 -1.03 -20.16 7.01
CA ILE A 235 -1.53 -20.25 8.39
C ILE A 235 -2.49 -21.44 8.52
N THR A 236 -3.47 -21.54 7.61
CA THR A 236 -4.44 -22.64 7.59
C THR A 236 -3.74 -23.99 7.44
N ALA A 237 -2.75 -24.09 6.54
CA ALA A 237 -1.96 -25.30 6.34
C ALA A 237 -1.12 -25.64 7.58
N SER A 238 -0.52 -24.64 8.24
CA SER A 238 0.23 -24.83 9.49
C SER A 238 -0.68 -25.33 10.62
N GLN A 239 -1.91 -24.80 10.72
CA GLN A 239 -2.92 -25.25 11.68
C GLN A 239 -3.33 -26.70 11.42
N GLN A 240 -3.52 -27.08 10.15
CA GLN A 240 -3.92 -28.42 9.73
C GLN A 240 -2.76 -29.42 9.63
N ARG A 241 -1.52 -28.94 9.75
CA ARG A 241 -0.29 -29.73 9.55
C ARG A 241 -0.19 -30.33 8.15
N ASN A 242 -0.71 -29.62 7.15
CA ASN A 242 -0.69 -30.05 5.76
C ASN A 242 0.66 -29.68 5.12
N GLN A 243 1.55 -30.66 4.98
CA GLN A 243 2.86 -30.49 4.34
C GLN A 243 2.79 -30.41 2.82
N GLU A 244 1.70 -30.89 2.21
CA GLU A 244 1.51 -30.93 0.76
C GLU A 244 0.67 -29.74 0.26
N TYR A 245 0.56 -28.69 1.06
CA TYR A 245 -0.32 -27.58 0.74
C TYR A 245 0.20 -26.74 -0.44
N GLY A 246 -0.71 -26.33 -1.32
CA GLY A 246 -0.45 -25.34 -2.35
C GLY A 246 -0.70 -23.90 -1.85
N PRO A 247 0.02 -22.89 -2.39
CA PRO A 247 -0.21 -21.48 -2.06
C PRO A 247 -1.52 -20.91 -2.61
N LEU A 248 -2.06 -21.56 -3.65
CA LEU A 248 -3.33 -21.25 -4.29
C LEU A 248 -4.10 -22.57 -4.49
N PRO A 249 -5.44 -22.53 -4.60
CA PRO A 249 -6.21 -23.69 -5.07
C PRO A 249 -5.72 -24.16 -6.44
N GLU A 250 -5.76 -25.46 -6.69
CA GLU A 250 -5.32 -26.06 -7.96
C GLU A 250 -6.08 -25.47 -9.15
N GLU A 251 -7.35 -25.13 -8.99
CA GLU A 251 -8.19 -24.54 -10.02
C GLU A 251 -7.71 -23.16 -10.48
N LEU A 252 -6.95 -22.46 -9.63
CA LEU A 252 -6.36 -21.16 -9.95
C LEU A 252 -4.95 -21.28 -10.55
N ILE A 253 -4.39 -22.49 -10.63
CA ILE A 253 -3.09 -22.78 -11.22
C ILE A 253 -3.31 -23.54 -12.54
N PRO A 254 -2.99 -22.94 -13.70
CA PRO A 254 -3.23 -23.61 -14.99
C PRO A 254 -2.44 -24.90 -15.14
N GLY A 255 -3.11 -25.98 -15.53
CA GLY A 255 -2.45 -27.22 -15.98
C GLY A 255 -1.53 -27.85 -14.94
N ASN A 256 -0.36 -28.33 -15.37
CA ASN A 256 0.66 -28.97 -14.53
C ASN A 256 1.75 -28.00 -14.05
N LEU A 257 1.36 -26.77 -13.71
CA LEU A 257 2.29 -25.76 -13.22
C LEU A 257 2.52 -25.92 -11.72
N VAL A 258 3.79 -25.79 -11.32
CA VAL A 258 4.25 -25.87 -9.95
C VAL A 258 4.62 -24.47 -9.48
N PRO A 259 3.96 -23.94 -8.43
CA PRO A 259 4.36 -22.70 -7.78
C PRO A 259 5.78 -22.78 -7.21
N ASN A 260 6.50 -21.66 -7.27
CA ASN A 260 7.83 -21.54 -6.68
C ASN A 260 7.91 -20.30 -5.75
N ARG A 261 9.07 -20.06 -5.16
CA ARG A 261 9.30 -18.98 -4.19
C ARG A 261 9.24 -17.55 -4.76
N ASN A 262 9.04 -17.37 -6.07
CA ASN A 262 8.69 -16.07 -6.65
C ASN A 262 7.20 -15.72 -6.46
N LEU A 263 6.36 -16.69 -6.08
CA LEU A 263 4.99 -16.40 -5.64
C LEU A 263 5.04 -15.81 -4.23
N LEU A 264 4.74 -14.51 -4.11
CA LEU A 264 5.03 -13.78 -2.87
C LEU A 264 4.18 -14.27 -1.69
N GLY A 265 4.88 -14.68 -0.64
CA GLY A 265 4.28 -15.21 0.60
C GLY A 265 4.20 -16.73 0.65
N PHE A 266 4.52 -17.43 -0.45
CA PHE A 266 4.62 -18.90 -0.46
C PHE A 266 5.94 -19.35 0.18
N GLU A 267 5.83 -20.05 1.30
CA GLU A 267 6.94 -20.56 2.13
C GLU A 267 6.50 -21.84 2.83
N ASP A 268 7.41 -22.60 3.42
CA ASP A 268 7.03 -23.83 4.15
C ASP A 268 6.14 -23.54 5.37
N ILE A 269 5.30 -24.49 5.78
CA ILE A 269 4.47 -24.33 7.00
C ILE A 269 5.35 -24.11 8.25
N ASP A 270 4.78 -23.51 9.28
CA ASP A 270 5.52 -23.24 10.52
C ASP A 270 5.96 -24.53 11.24
N ILE A 271 7.03 -24.41 12.04
CA ILE A 271 7.49 -25.48 12.91
C ILE A 271 6.35 -25.85 13.88
N ASN A 272 5.95 -27.11 13.83
CA ASN A 272 4.78 -27.62 14.53
C ASN A 272 5.10 -28.02 15.97
N THR A 273 5.45 -27.04 16.80
CA THR A 273 5.53 -27.23 18.25
C THR A 273 4.15 -27.16 18.89
N HIS A 274 3.98 -27.74 20.08
CA HIS A 274 2.70 -27.63 20.81
C HIS A 274 2.31 -26.19 21.10
N GLY A 275 3.29 -25.32 21.39
CA GLY A 275 3.06 -23.89 21.58
C GLY A 275 2.55 -23.22 20.32
N ALA A 276 3.24 -23.44 19.18
CA ALA A 276 2.86 -22.87 17.90
C ALA A 276 1.44 -23.30 17.47
N ALA A 277 1.13 -24.59 17.61
CA ALA A 277 -0.20 -25.13 17.30
C ALA A 277 -1.31 -24.46 18.14
N ALA A 278 -1.09 -24.27 19.44
CA ALA A 278 -2.05 -23.58 20.31
C ALA A 278 -2.24 -22.09 19.93
N ARG A 279 -1.23 -21.48 19.31
CA ARG A 279 -1.28 -20.08 18.85
C ARG A 279 -1.94 -19.91 17.48
N LEU A 280 -1.96 -20.96 16.67
CA LEU A 280 -2.69 -21.01 15.39
C LEU A 280 -4.16 -21.38 15.60
N ASP A 281 -4.48 -22.09 16.68
CA ASP A 281 -5.83 -22.58 16.95
C ASP A 281 -6.89 -21.45 17.03
N GLY A 282 -8.05 -21.71 16.42
CA GLY A 282 -9.18 -20.79 16.34
C GLY A 282 -9.00 -19.60 15.38
N ILE A 283 -7.89 -19.48 14.67
CA ILE A 283 -7.74 -18.45 13.63
C ILE A 283 -8.59 -18.84 12.42
N VAL A 284 -9.52 -17.97 12.06
CA VAL A 284 -10.39 -18.12 10.89
C VAL A 284 -10.31 -16.86 10.05
N PHE A 285 -10.38 -17.04 8.74
CA PHE A 285 -10.37 -15.97 7.76
C PHE A 285 -11.73 -15.88 7.07
N PRO A 286 -12.35 -14.69 7.01
CA PRO A 286 -13.59 -14.51 6.26
C PRO A 286 -13.37 -14.83 4.77
N ASN A 287 -14.43 -15.28 4.11
CA ASN A 287 -14.45 -15.58 2.69
C ASN A 287 -15.69 -14.95 2.07
N ASP A 288 -15.65 -13.63 1.99
CA ASP A 288 -16.74 -12.81 1.48
C ASP A 288 -16.19 -11.56 0.77
N ASN A 289 -17.10 -10.78 0.21
CA ASN A 289 -16.76 -9.62 -0.60
C ASN A 289 -16.46 -8.35 0.22
N THR A 290 -16.44 -8.45 1.56
CA THR A 290 -16.13 -7.32 2.45
C THR A 290 -14.64 -6.97 2.41
N LEU A 291 -14.26 -5.88 3.07
CA LEU A 291 -12.85 -5.52 3.19
C LEU A 291 -12.10 -6.60 3.99
N GLU A 292 -12.72 -7.11 5.05
CA GLU A 292 -12.19 -8.16 5.90
C GLU A 292 -12.02 -9.48 5.15
N GLY A 293 -12.99 -9.87 4.31
CA GLY A 293 -12.89 -11.07 3.47
C GLY A 293 -11.80 -10.96 2.40
N ARG A 294 -11.80 -9.85 1.65
CA ARG A 294 -10.80 -9.59 0.59
C ARG A 294 -9.37 -9.53 1.13
N TYR A 295 -9.16 -8.94 2.31
CA TYR A 295 -7.83 -8.86 2.91
C TYR A 295 -7.53 -9.99 3.89
N ARG A 296 -8.42 -10.99 3.98
CA ARG A 296 -8.29 -12.15 4.88
C ARG A 296 -7.95 -11.71 6.30
N TYR A 297 -8.63 -10.67 6.79
CA TYR A 297 -8.36 -10.09 8.09
C TYR A 297 -8.94 -10.98 9.20
N SER A 298 -8.12 -11.30 10.19
CA SER A 298 -8.54 -12.01 11.41
C SER A 298 -8.21 -11.20 12.66
N PRO A 299 -9.22 -10.73 13.44
CA PRO A 299 -8.99 -9.96 14.66
C PRO A 299 -8.17 -10.72 15.72
N LEU A 300 -8.43 -12.02 15.86
CA LEU A 300 -7.74 -12.88 16.82
C LEU A 300 -6.25 -12.98 16.51
N LEU A 301 -5.90 -13.18 15.23
CA LEU A 301 -4.52 -13.22 14.76
C LEU A 301 -3.79 -11.92 15.12
N HIS A 302 -4.35 -10.77 14.74
CA HIS A 302 -3.71 -9.48 14.94
C HIS A 302 -3.53 -9.16 16.44
N THR A 303 -4.52 -9.47 17.26
CA THR A 303 -4.45 -9.30 18.72
C THR A 303 -3.31 -10.13 19.31
N ARG A 304 -3.18 -11.40 18.91
CA ARG A 304 -2.09 -12.30 19.36
C ARG A 304 -0.72 -11.77 18.94
N VAL A 305 -0.59 -11.35 17.68
CA VAL A 305 0.66 -10.80 17.13
C VAL A 305 1.07 -9.54 17.90
N TYR A 306 0.20 -8.54 18.02
CA TYR A 306 0.53 -7.27 18.67
C TYR A 306 0.82 -7.43 20.16
N THR A 307 0.13 -8.34 20.85
CA THR A 307 0.41 -8.64 22.27
C THR A 307 1.87 -9.08 22.45
N ILE A 308 2.35 -10.00 21.60
CA ILE A 308 3.72 -10.50 21.70
C ILE A 308 4.74 -9.44 21.27
N LEU A 309 4.46 -8.67 20.22
CA LEU A 309 5.33 -7.59 19.79
C LEU A 309 5.46 -6.48 20.85
N ALA A 310 4.38 -6.19 21.60
CA ALA A 310 4.40 -5.24 22.70
C ALA A 310 5.38 -5.65 23.82
N GLU A 311 5.52 -6.95 24.09
CA GLU A 311 6.51 -7.48 25.05
C GLU A 311 7.96 -7.34 24.56
N MET A 312 8.18 -7.09 23.27
CA MET A 312 9.51 -6.94 22.68
C MET A 312 10.01 -5.50 22.61
N LYS A 313 9.17 -4.52 22.98
CA LYS A 313 9.46 -3.08 22.86
C LYS A 313 10.74 -2.63 23.59
N ASP A 314 11.12 -3.30 24.66
CA ASP A 314 12.32 -2.94 25.44
C ASP A 314 13.60 -3.46 24.78
N ARG A 315 13.47 -4.37 23.81
CA ARG A 315 14.58 -5.06 23.13
C ARG A 315 14.72 -4.63 21.66
N PHE A 316 13.63 -4.21 21.05
CA PHE A 316 13.54 -3.80 19.65
C PHE A 316 12.82 -2.47 19.51
N LYS A 317 13.26 -1.63 18.57
CA LYS A 317 12.50 -0.42 18.24
C LYS A 317 11.17 -0.82 17.61
N MET A 318 10.09 -0.50 18.30
CA MET A 318 8.73 -0.77 17.89
C MET A 318 7.97 0.54 17.73
N LEU A 319 7.21 0.66 16.65
CA LEU A 319 6.21 1.69 16.48
C LEU A 319 4.90 1.21 17.10
N GLU A 320 4.49 1.85 18.20
CA GLU A 320 3.14 1.68 18.73
C GLU A 320 2.18 2.59 17.97
N LEU A 321 0.98 2.11 17.66
CA LEU A 321 -0.11 2.92 17.11
C LEU A 321 -1.31 2.78 18.04
N ARG A 322 -1.85 3.91 18.51
CA ARG A 322 -2.98 3.98 19.43
C ARG A 322 -4.00 4.96 18.88
N ARG A 323 -5.23 4.49 18.61
CA ARG A 323 -6.30 5.33 18.05
C ARG A 323 -6.65 6.50 18.99
N GLU A 324 -6.67 6.26 20.31
CA GLU A 324 -6.94 7.28 21.33
C GLU A 324 -5.93 8.45 21.36
N GLN A 325 -4.68 8.19 20.95
CA GLN A 325 -3.60 9.18 20.99
C GLN A 325 -3.45 9.92 19.66
N ASN A 326 -4.22 9.57 18.64
CA ASN A 326 -4.18 10.22 17.34
C ASN A 326 -5.59 10.59 16.85
N PRO A 327 -6.06 11.83 17.12
CA PRO A 327 -7.36 12.30 16.65
C PRO A 327 -7.46 12.39 15.11
N GLN A 328 -6.36 12.21 14.38
CA GLN A 328 -6.31 12.14 12.92
C GLN A 328 -6.39 10.69 12.37
N GLY A 329 -6.39 9.66 13.23
CA GLY A 329 -6.55 8.24 12.87
C GLY A 329 -5.35 7.33 13.22
N LEU A 330 -5.39 6.04 12.84
CA LEU A 330 -4.29 5.06 13.08
C LEU A 330 -3.17 5.14 12.04
N ASN A 331 -3.07 6.26 11.35
CA ASN A 331 -2.28 6.44 10.15
C ASN A 331 -0.79 6.27 10.47
N LEU A 332 -0.16 5.19 9.97
CA LEU A 332 1.30 5.00 10.04
C LEU A 332 2.03 6.23 9.48
N GLN A 333 1.44 6.84 8.45
CA GLN A 333 1.88 8.08 7.79
C GLN A 333 1.83 9.34 8.67
N ASP A 334 0.96 9.40 9.69
CA ASP A 334 0.84 10.60 10.53
C ASP A 334 1.88 10.57 11.66
N ARG A 335 2.34 9.37 12.07
CA ARG A 335 3.42 9.19 13.05
C ARG A 335 4.81 9.15 12.41
N ILE A 336 4.94 8.61 11.21
CA ILE A 336 6.15 8.70 10.40
C ILE A 336 5.92 9.83 9.40
N LYS A 337 6.34 11.06 9.75
CA LYS A 337 6.30 12.24 8.86
C LYS A 337 6.61 11.80 7.44
N ARG A 338 5.68 12.00 6.49
CA ARG A 338 5.89 11.73 5.04
C ARG A 338 7.33 12.06 4.70
N ARG A 339 8.17 11.04 4.56
CA ARG A 339 9.49 11.26 4.01
C ARG A 339 9.27 11.19 2.51
N VAL A 340 9.22 12.36 1.88
CA VAL A 340 9.49 12.42 0.44
C VAL A 340 10.91 11.89 0.28
N THR A 341 11.04 10.60 0.02
CA THR A 341 12.33 9.95 -0.07
C THR A 341 12.73 9.79 -1.52
N ALA A 342 13.93 10.29 -1.85
CA ALA A 342 14.59 10.05 -3.12
C ALA A 342 14.79 8.54 -3.43
N VAL A 343 14.65 7.69 -2.41
CA VAL A 343 14.60 6.23 -2.49
C VAL A 343 13.58 5.75 -3.55
N ASN A 344 12.39 6.37 -3.62
CA ASN A 344 11.35 6.02 -4.59
C ASN A 344 11.68 6.42 -6.05
N LEU A 345 12.76 7.17 -6.28
CA LEU A 345 13.24 7.55 -7.62
C LEU A 345 14.37 6.63 -8.09
N ALA A 346 14.63 5.53 -7.37
CA ALA A 346 15.64 4.53 -7.70
C ALA A 346 14.99 3.20 -8.12
N PHE A 347 15.68 2.45 -8.97
CA PHE A 347 15.25 1.16 -9.47
C PHE A 347 16.39 0.15 -9.43
N VAL A 348 16.09 -1.14 -9.53
CA VAL A 348 17.11 -2.20 -9.50
C VAL A 348 17.05 -3.06 -10.74
N GLU A 349 18.22 -3.37 -11.28
CA GLU A 349 18.38 -4.35 -12.34
C GLU A 349 18.91 -5.66 -11.75
N SER A 350 18.17 -6.76 -11.90
CA SER A 350 18.62 -8.09 -11.45
C SER A 350 19.66 -8.64 -12.43
N ILE A 351 20.89 -8.83 -11.97
CA ILE A 351 22.01 -9.33 -12.76
C ILE A 351 22.18 -10.82 -12.49
N GLY A 352 21.87 -11.67 -13.48
CA GLY A 352 22.19 -13.09 -13.44
C GLY A 352 21.17 -14.01 -14.13
N PRO A 353 21.59 -15.19 -14.62
CA PRO A 353 20.69 -16.17 -15.21
C PRO A 353 19.72 -16.79 -14.17
N VAL A 354 18.45 -17.02 -14.56
CA VAL A 354 17.43 -17.79 -13.80
C VAL A 354 17.61 -19.28 -14.03
N ASN A 355 18.79 -19.82 -13.75
CA ASN A 355 18.96 -21.28 -13.84
C ASN A 355 18.47 -21.99 -12.58
N ASP A 356 18.40 -21.30 -11.43
CA ASP A 356 17.83 -21.84 -10.20
C ASP A 356 16.39 -21.34 -10.02
N ALA A 357 15.42 -22.22 -10.29
CA ALA A 357 14.00 -21.98 -10.05
C ALA A 357 13.68 -21.67 -8.58
N ASP A 358 14.56 -22.09 -7.67
CA ASP A 358 14.37 -21.97 -6.23
C ASP A 358 14.89 -20.67 -5.63
N ILE A 359 15.74 -19.92 -6.36
CA ILE A 359 16.26 -18.65 -5.85
C ILE A 359 15.28 -17.52 -6.22
N PRO A 360 14.59 -16.92 -5.24
CA PRO A 360 13.67 -15.84 -5.49
C PRO A 360 14.39 -14.65 -6.15
N LEU A 361 13.69 -13.93 -7.02
CA LEU A 361 14.24 -12.76 -7.71
C LEU A 361 14.83 -11.72 -6.74
N PHE A 362 14.33 -11.66 -5.49
CA PHE A 362 14.78 -10.68 -4.51
C PHE A 362 16.14 -10.99 -3.89
N LEU A 363 16.61 -12.26 -3.92
CA LEU A 363 17.93 -12.67 -3.42
C LEU A 363 19.04 -12.52 -4.47
N LYS A 364 18.68 -12.22 -5.72
CA LYS A 364 19.66 -12.07 -6.80
C LYS A 364 20.42 -10.75 -6.66
N THR A 365 21.67 -10.76 -7.11
CA THR A 365 22.49 -9.56 -7.16
C THR A 365 21.84 -8.50 -8.03
N ALA A 366 21.91 -7.26 -7.57
CA ALA A 366 21.14 -6.15 -8.09
C ALA A 366 21.99 -4.89 -8.12
N ASP A 367 21.99 -4.18 -9.26
CA ASP A 367 22.56 -2.83 -9.36
C ASP A 367 21.45 -1.81 -9.13
N VAL A 368 21.70 -0.81 -8.27
CA VAL A 368 20.75 0.27 -8.00
C VAL A 368 21.01 1.41 -8.98
N HIS A 369 19.98 1.79 -9.72
CA HIS A 369 19.98 2.84 -10.72
C HIS A 369 19.08 3.99 -10.29
N SER A 370 19.44 5.22 -10.64
CA SER A 370 18.65 6.41 -10.27
C SER A 370 18.88 7.58 -11.24
N PHE A 371 17.98 8.56 -11.18
CA PHE A 371 18.01 9.77 -12.00
C PHE A 371 18.92 10.87 -11.45
N GLY A 372 19.29 10.78 -10.16
CA GLY A 372 20.17 11.75 -9.51
C GLY A 372 21.13 11.04 -8.56
N ALA A 373 22.30 11.63 -8.35
CA ALA A 373 23.30 11.08 -7.43
C ALA A 373 22.70 10.89 -6.02
N GLN A 374 22.77 9.66 -5.52
CA GLN A 374 22.33 9.32 -4.16
C GLN A 374 23.54 8.96 -3.29
N GLY A 375 23.48 9.32 -2.01
CA GLY A 375 24.44 8.85 -1.02
C GLY A 375 24.27 7.34 -0.77
N SER A 376 25.33 6.67 -0.31
CA SER A 376 25.34 5.22 -0.04
C SER A 376 24.22 4.77 0.90
N ALA A 377 23.85 5.59 1.88
CA ALA A 377 22.73 5.32 2.77
C ALA A 377 21.38 5.24 2.02
N VAL A 378 21.13 6.16 1.10
CA VAL A 378 19.91 6.22 0.30
C VAL A 378 19.88 5.10 -0.73
N SER A 379 21.02 4.79 -1.37
CA SER A 379 21.12 3.65 -2.29
C SER A 379 20.90 2.30 -1.59
N ASN A 380 21.45 2.13 -0.39
CA ASN A 380 21.22 0.92 0.41
C ASN A 380 19.77 0.79 0.88
N GLN A 381 19.17 1.91 1.28
CA GLN A 381 17.78 1.97 1.67
C GLN A 381 16.87 1.67 0.46
N ALA A 382 17.19 2.22 -0.72
CA ALA A 382 16.52 1.89 -1.96
C ALA A 382 16.60 0.41 -2.28
N ASN A 383 17.78 -0.21 -2.14
CA ASN A 383 17.95 -1.65 -2.34
C ASN A 383 17.02 -2.54 -1.48
N ILE A 384 16.51 -2.01 -0.38
CA ILE A 384 15.64 -2.72 0.55
C ILE A 384 14.19 -2.36 0.28
N GLU A 385 13.87 -1.07 0.24
CA GLU A 385 12.53 -0.53 0.47
C GLU A 385 11.75 -0.24 -0.80
N THR A 386 12.40 0.28 -1.84
CA THR A 386 11.70 0.74 -3.03
C THR A 386 12.58 0.48 -4.24
N LEU A 387 12.40 -0.72 -4.80
CA LEU A 387 13.08 -1.15 -6.01
C LEU A 387 12.05 -1.53 -7.05
N HIS A 388 11.86 -0.64 -8.01
CA HIS A 388 11.27 -1.03 -9.28
C HIS A 388 12.24 -2.03 -9.93
N ARG A 389 11.94 -3.32 -9.91
CA ARG A 389 12.82 -4.30 -10.55
C ARG A 389 12.63 -4.26 -12.04
N ARG A 390 13.69 -3.88 -12.76
CA ARG A 390 13.77 -4.13 -14.19
C ARG A 390 13.93 -5.63 -14.41
N ARG A 391 12.94 -6.23 -15.07
CA ARG A 391 12.96 -7.64 -15.47
C ARG A 391 13.62 -7.75 -16.83
N VAL A 392 14.65 -8.57 -16.91
CA VAL A 392 15.35 -8.87 -18.17
C VAL A 392 15.07 -10.30 -18.59
N THR A 393 15.33 -10.62 -19.86
CA THR A 393 15.14 -11.97 -20.42
C THR A 393 15.83 -13.06 -19.58
N GLN A 394 16.92 -12.73 -18.91
CA GLN A 394 17.70 -13.62 -18.04
C GLN A 394 17.18 -13.68 -16.60
N ALA A 395 16.33 -12.74 -16.16
CA ALA A 395 15.83 -12.56 -14.80
C ALA A 395 14.30 -12.30 -14.79
N ARG A 396 13.55 -13.26 -15.36
CA ARG A 396 12.11 -13.10 -15.67
C ARG A 396 11.22 -13.07 -14.44
N GLY A 397 11.59 -13.80 -13.38
CA GLY A 397 10.89 -13.80 -12.09
C GLY A 397 9.54 -14.52 -12.05
N LEU A 398 9.40 -15.67 -12.71
CA LEU A 398 8.14 -16.41 -12.86
C LEU A 398 7.67 -17.08 -11.56
N CYS A 399 6.42 -16.85 -11.13
CA CYS A 399 5.83 -17.47 -9.93
C CYS A 399 5.50 -18.96 -10.05
N CYS A 400 5.38 -19.47 -11.28
CA CYS A 400 5.10 -20.87 -11.57
C CYS A 400 5.91 -21.34 -12.78
N LEU A 401 6.27 -22.62 -12.78
CA LEU A 401 6.97 -23.29 -13.88
C LEU A 401 6.31 -24.65 -14.15
N THR A 402 6.57 -25.26 -15.30
CA THR A 402 6.18 -26.66 -15.50
C THR A 402 6.99 -27.57 -14.57
N GLU A 403 6.55 -28.82 -14.37
CA GLU A 403 7.32 -29.83 -13.63
C GLU A 403 8.75 -30.02 -14.15
N ALA A 404 8.97 -29.79 -15.45
CA ALA A 404 10.29 -29.84 -16.09
C ALA A 404 11.12 -28.54 -15.89
N GLY A 405 10.64 -27.59 -15.08
CA GLY A 405 11.29 -26.31 -14.81
C GLY A 405 11.18 -25.28 -15.94
N ASN A 406 10.32 -25.51 -16.93
CA ASN A 406 10.19 -24.61 -18.08
C ASN A 406 9.14 -23.52 -17.84
N ALA A 407 9.36 -22.36 -18.45
CA ALA A 407 8.39 -21.28 -18.44
C ALA A 407 7.13 -21.67 -19.24
N PRO A 408 5.92 -21.35 -18.76
CA PRO A 408 4.70 -21.57 -19.54
C PRO A 408 4.71 -20.75 -20.84
N GLY A 409 4.05 -21.27 -21.88
CA GLY A 409 3.96 -20.60 -23.18
C GLY A 409 3.38 -19.18 -23.05
N GLY A 410 4.04 -18.19 -23.65
CA GLY A 410 3.60 -16.79 -23.64
C GLY A 410 3.94 -15.98 -22.38
N TRP A 411 4.15 -16.63 -21.23
CA TRP A 411 4.43 -15.92 -19.96
C TRP A 411 5.77 -15.16 -19.99
N VAL A 412 6.72 -15.68 -20.75
CA VAL A 412 8.02 -15.03 -20.97
C VAL A 412 7.87 -13.72 -21.73
N ALA A 413 6.98 -13.69 -22.72
CA ALA A 413 6.76 -12.52 -23.56
C ALA A 413 5.96 -11.46 -22.81
N THR A 414 5.12 -11.88 -21.87
CA THR A 414 4.41 -11.00 -20.95
C THR A 414 5.28 -10.58 -19.77
N CYS A 415 6.54 -10.20 -20.05
CA CYS A 415 7.35 -9.36 -19.17
C CYS A 415 6.64 -8.01 -19.00
N ASN A 416 5.56 -8.03 -18.23
CA ASN A 416 4.90 -6.94 -17.57
C ASN A 416 4.19 -5.94 -18.51
N SER A 417 3.11 -6.34 -19.18
CA SER A 417 2.31 -5.44 -20.05
C SER A 417 1.45 -4.42 -19.27
N ASN A 418 0.96 -4.77 -18.07
CA ASN A 418 0.25 -3.85 -17.17
C ASN A 418 1.18 -2.89 -16.42
N PHE A 419 2.47 -3.24 -16.36
CA PHE A 419 3.53 -2.48 -15.75
C PHE A 419 4.73 -2.57 -16.69
N ASN A 420 4.81 -1.82 -17.77
CA ASN A 420 5.94 -1.94 -18.72
C ASN A 420 7.29 -1.61 -18.04
N MET A 421 7.84 -2.58 -17.30
CA MET A 421 9.14 -2.60 -16.63
C MET A 421 10.19 -3.28 -17.53
N ALA A 422 9.78 -3.71 -18.72
CA ALA A 422 10.66 -4.11 -19.80
C ALA A 422 11.21 -2.84 -20.47
N GLY A 423 12.22 -2.26 -19.84
CA GLY A 423 12.74 -0.96 -20.23
C GLY A 423 13.35 -0.26 -19.02
N ILE A 424 13.91 0.92 -19.24
CA ILE A 424 14.27 1.79 -18.12
C ILE A 424 12.96 2.23 -17.46
N PHE A 425 12.97 2.47 -16.13
CA PHE A 425 11.83 3.01 -15.37
C PHE A 425 11.11 4.10 -16.17
N GLY A 426 9.78 4.18 -16.09
CA GLY A 426 9.04 5.19 -16.83
C GLY A 426 7.62 5.34 -16.28
N PRO A 427 7.12 6.58 -16.12
CA PRO A 427 5.74 6.80 -15.73
C PRO A 427 4.77 6.24 -16.78
N VAL A 428 3.62 5.74 -16.34
CA VAL A 428 2.55 5.31 -17.26
C VAL A 428 1.88 6.55 -17.89
N LEU A 429 1.61 6.44 -19.20
CA LEU A 429 1.21 7.48 -20.16
C LEU A 429 0.23 8.54 -19.62
N HIS A 430 0.66 9.81 -19.63
CA HIS A 430 -0.09 11.00 -20.07
C HIS A 430 0.85 12.20 -20.33
N ALA A 431 2.09 12.17 -19.82
CA ALA A 431 3.20 12.96 -20.33
C ALA A 431 4.53 12.19 -20.27
N ASP A 432 5.37 12.41 -21.28
CA ASP A 432 6.69 11.81 -21.41
C ASP A 432 7.72 12.62 -20.62
N TYR A 433 8.41 11.98 -19.67
CA TYR A 433 9.59 12.53 -19.00
C TYR A 433 10.82 11.70 -19.34
N PRO A 434 11.58 12.09 -20.38
CA PRO A 434 12.79 11.38 -20.79
C PRO A 434 13.79 11.24 -19.65
N GLN A 435 13.87 12.21 -18.73
CA GLN A 435 14.76 12.13 -17.58
C GLN A 435 14.36 11.09 -16.54
N LEU A 436 13.09 10.65 -16.52
CA LEU A 436 12.68 9.49 -15.73
C LEU A 436 12.87 8.19 -16.52
N ARG A 437 13.23 8.25 -17.81
CA ARG A 437 13.47 7.07 -18.67
C ARG A 437 14.93 6.71 -18.82
N GLU A 438 15.86 7.47 -18.28
CA GLU A 438 17.28 7.13 -18.41
C GLU A 438 17.96 7.21 -17.06
N SER A 439 18.50 6.09 -16.57
CA SER A 439 19.34 6.15 -15.39
C SER A 439 20.61 6.92 -15.71
N HIS A 440 20.86 7.99 -14.97
CA HIS A 440 22.11 8.75 -15.08
C HIS A 440 23.18 8.24 -14.11
N PHE A 441 22.75 7.60 -13.03
CA PHE A 441 23.64 7.11 -11.98
C PHE A 441 23.37 5.64 -11.70
N SER A 442 24.43 4.83 -11.74
CA SER A 442 24.43 3.47 -11.23
C SER A 442 25.32 3.43 -10.00
N SER A 443 24.75 2.93 -8.90
CA SER A 443 25.50 2.60 -7.71
C SER A 443 25.55 1.08 -7.63
N ARG A 444 26.75 0.54 -7.83
CA ARG A 444 27.05 -0.79 -7.33
C ARG A 444 27.17 -0.67 -5.83
N GLY A 445 26.20 -1.23 -5.10
CA GLY A 445 26.40 -1.47 -3.67
C GLY A 445 27.74 -2.21 -3.49
N PRO A 446 28.57 -1.88 -2.49
CA PRO A 446 29.91 -2.42 -2.37
C PRO A 446 29.82 -3.90 -1.98
N ALA A 447 29.70 -4.82 -2.96
CA ALA A 447 29.82 -6.28 -2.81
C ALA A 447 29.13 -6.93 -1.59
N GLY A 448 28.11 -6.28 -1.02
CA GLY A 448 27.35 -6.77 0.10
C GLY A 448 26.04 -7.29 -0.44
N ASN A 449 25.83 -8.59 -0.32
CA ASN A 449 24.55 -9.26 -0.54
C ASN A 449 23.39 -8.37 -0.03
N ARG A 450 22.24 -8.34 -0.72
CA ARG A 450 21.02 -7.67 -0.21
C ARG A 450 20.71 -8.08 1.23
N THR A 451 21.04 -9.32 1.60
CA THR A 451 21.05 -9.80 2.99
C THR A 451 21.86 -8.93 3.95
N ASN A 452 23.04 -8.44 3.56
CA ASN A 452 23.86 -7.54 4.38
C ASN A 452 23.23 -6.14 4.50
N ALA A 453 22.65 -5.62 3.42
CA ALA A 453 21.93 -4.34 3.46
C ALA A 453 20.71 -4.44 4.40
N LEU A 454 19.94 -5.51 4.26
CA LEU A 454 18.80 -5.87 5.09
C LEU A 454 19.22 -5.99 6.56
N THR A 455 20.28 -6.75 6.83
CA THR A 455 20.85 -6.93 8.17
C THR A 455 21.22 -5.59 8.79
N ASN A 456 21.99 -4.76 8.07
CA ASN A 456 22.40 -3.44 8.55
C ASN A 456 21.20 -2.52 8.82
N PHE A 457 20.17 -2.59 7.98
CA PHE A 457 18.95 -1.80 8.14
C PHE A 457 18.17 -2.22 9.39
N ILE A 458 18.03 -3.53 9.63
CA ILE A 458 17.37 -4.05 10.82
C ILE A 458 18.22 -3.79 12.07
N ASP A 459 19.55 -3.95 12.00
CA ASP A 459 20.48 -3.74 13.13
C ASP A 459 20.42 -2.30 13.67
N ARG A 460 20.18 -1.30 12.81
CA ARG A 460 19.92 0.10 13.24
C ARG A 460 18.66 0.23 14.11
N ASN A 461 17.74 -0.72 14.00
CA ASN A 461 16.47 -0.76 14.71
C ASN A 461 16.50 -1.61 15.99
N TYR A 462 17.67 -2.13 16.38
CA TYR A 462 17.86 -2.71 17.70
C TYR A 462 18.20 -1.64 18.74
N TYR A 463 17.76 -1.87 19.97
CA TYR A 463 18.45 -1.30 21.11
C TYR A 463 19.71 -2.14 21.32
N LYS A 464 20.90 -1.55 21.25
CA LYS A 464 22.09 -2.23 21.76
C LYS A 464 21.85 -2.47 23.25
N VAL A 465 21.42 -3.68 23.60
CA VAL A 465 21.41 -4.12 24.98
C VAL A 465 22.89 -4.22 25.33
N ASN A 466 23.41 -3.25 26.08
CA ASN A 466 24.72 -3.39 26.70
C ASN A 466 24.67 -4.69 27.51
N ARG A 467 25.39 -5.72 27.05
CA ARG A 467 25.62 -6.93 27.83
C ARG A 467 26.59 -6.63 28.95
#